data_AF-A0A7N4NW00-F1
#
_entry.id   AF-A0A7N4NW00-F1
#
_cell.length_a   1.000
_cell.length_b   1.000
_cell.length_c   1.000
_cell.angle_alpha   90.00
_cell.angle_beta   90.00
_cell.angle_gamma   90.00
#
_symmetry.space_group_name_H-M   'P 1'
#
loop_
_entity.id
_entity.type
_entity.pdbx_description
1 polymer ?
#
loop_
_entity_poly.entity_id
_entity_poly.type
_entity_poly.pdbx_seq_one_letter_code
_entity_poly.pdbx_strand_id
1 'polypeptide(L)'
;MEYLKGPAASSPGCVLCCECGVPIPPNPANMCVACLRTQVDISEGIPKQVSINFCKQCERYLQPPGTWIQCALESRELLTLCLKKIKASLSKVRLIEAGFVWTEPHSKRLKVKLTIQKEVLNGAILQQVFVVEYVVQPQMCDACHRVEAKDFWKAVVQVRQKTLHKKTFYYLEQLILKHRAHQNTLRIKEIHDGLDFYYAQKQHAQKMVDFLQCTVPCRSKSSQRLISHDIHSNTYNYKSTFSVEIVPICKDNVVCLSPKLAQSLGNMSQICVCIRVTSAIHLIDPNTLQIAEIDGNTYWRYPFSSLCHPKQLEEFIVMECSLVHNQKAVAGAGMRSNKHMLAEVWVQKTSEMNTDNQYFCRTHLGHLLNPGDLVLGWVRQGPLVGTWGPRLKFGLGCSLKAPGREEEAGTRTGRRPGPGQTGRRLGIGEGGGLVWFPHALWPLGGCAGAGSVEETPACPVSAQSLVRSICPLHCNFSPGHLCRAWAGVGASSLSCLGSP
;
A
#
# COMPACT_ATOMS: atom_id res chain seq x y z
N MET A 1 85.91 12.03 -1.38
CA MET A 1 84.83 11.43 -0.57
C MET A 1 84.87 9.94 -0.79
N GLU A 2 85.37 9.23 0.21
CA GLU A 2 85.47 7.79 0.26
C GLU A 2 84.06 7.17 0.21
N TYR A 3 83.84 6.26 -0.74
CA TYR A 3 82.64 5.42 -0.73
C TYR A 3 82.84 4.31 0.30
N LEU A 4 82.15 4.46 1.44
CA LEU A 4 82.02 3.42 2.46
C LEU A 4 81.44 2.15 1.82
N LYS A 5 82.25 1.08 1.81
CA LYS A 5 81.81 -0.30 1.54
C LYS A 5 80.75 -0.67 2.59
N GLY A 6 79.54 -0.96 2.15
CA GLY A 6 78.49 -1.52 3.00
C GLY A 6 78.93 -2.87 3.63
N PRO A 7 78.35 -3.25 4.78
CA PRO A 7 78.80 -4.40 5.56
C PRO A 7 78.68 -5.70 4.75
N ALA A 8 79.72 -6.54 4.82
CA ALA A 8 79.74 -7.87 4.23
C ALA A 8 78.56 -8.69 4.76
N ALA A 9 77.68 -9.15 3.86
CA ALA A 9 76.58 -10.05 4.21
C ALA A 9 77.17 -11.34 4.78
N SER A 10 76.87 -11.64 6.04
CA SER A 10 77.11 -12.94 6.66
C SER A 10 76.40 -14.01 5.82
N SER A 11 77.15 -14.86 5.13
CA SER A 11 76.59 -16.01 4.42
C SER A 11 75.92 -16.92 5.45
N PRO A 12 74.60 -17.15 5.39
CA PRO A 12 73.94 -18.08 6.29
C PRO A 12 74.56 -19.46 6.07
N GLY A 13 75.04 -20.12 7.12
CA GLY A 13 75.63 -21.45 7.02
C GLY A 13 74.63 -22.42 6.40
N CYS A 14 75.00 -23.04 5.27
CA CYS A 14 74.14 -24.01 4.60
C CYS A 14 74.22 -25.36 5.31
N VAL A 15 73.07 -25.98 5.56
CA VAL A 15 72.94 -27.36 6.06
C VAL A 15 72.51 -28.24 4.89
N LEU A 16 72.93 -29.50 4.84
CA LEU A 16 72.48 -30.44 3.81
C LEU A 16 71.11 -31.01 4.21
N CYS A 17 70.18 -31.08 3.26
CA CYS A 17 68.91 -31.78 3.46
C CYS A 17 69.14 -33.26 3.78
N CYS A 18 68.48 -33.77 4.83
CA CYS A 18 68.68 -35.15 5.29
C CYS A 18 68.33 -36.25 4.27
N GLU A 19 67.48 -35.98 3.28
CA GLU A 19 67.07 -36.98 2.27
C GLU A 19 67.77 -36.87 0.92
N CYS A 20 67.87 -35.66 0.37
CA CYS A 20 68.37 -35.44 -0.99
C CYS A 20 69.76 -34.80 -1.05
N GLY A 21 70.34 -34.40 0.09
CA GLY A 21 71.68 -33.80 0.15
C GLY A 21 71.78 -32.40 -0.47
N VAL A 22 70.68 -31.74 -0.82
CA VAL A 22 70.69 -30.37 -1.36
C VAL A 22 71.07 -29.37 -0.26
N PRO A 23 71.98 -28.40 -0.52
CA PRO A 23 72.31 -27.35 0.45
C PRO A 23 71.12 -26.40 0.67
N ILE A 24 70.70 -26.26 1.92
CA ILE A 24 69.56 -25.45 2.34
C ILE A 24 69.95 -24.45 3.44
N PRO A 25 69.26 -23.31 3.56
CA PRO A 25 69.36 -22.48 4.76
C PRO A 25 68.85 -23.27 5.98
N PRO A 26 69.39 -23.03 7.18
CA PRO A 26 69.05 -23.79 8.37
C PRO A 26 67.57 -23.56 8.69
N ASN A 27 66.79 -24.65 8.70
CA ASN A 27 65.37 -24.65 9.02
C ASN A 27 65.09 -25.68 10.12
N PRO A 28 64.03 -25.51 10.93
CA PRO A 28 63.76 -26.39 12.07
C PRO A 28 63.45 -27.86 11.67
N ALA A 29 63.18 -28.10 10.39
CA ALA A 29 62.88 -29.43 9.85
C ALA A 29 64.11 -30.13 9.23
N ASN A 30 65.26 -29.46 9.08
CA ASN A 30 66.46 -29.96 8.37
C ASN A 30 66.20 -30.61 6.99
N MET A 31 65.10 -30.23 6.35
CA MET A 31 64.61 -30.78 5.08
C MET A 31 64.42 -29.66 4.05
N CYS A 32 64.71 -29.93 2.78
CA CYS A 32 64.42 -28.97 1.71
C CYS A 32 62.90 -28.87 1.47
N VAL A 33 62.46 -27.76 0.89
CA VAL A 33 61.03 -27.49 0.61
C VAL A 33 60.42 -28.55 -0.31
N ALA A 34 61.21 -29.13 -1.22
CA ALA A 34 60.75 -30.19 -2.13
C ALA A 34 60.46 -31.51 -1.37
N CYS A 35 61.42 -32.00 -0.58
CA CYS A 35 61.24 -33.21 0.26
C CYS A 35 60.10 -33.03 1.28
N LEU A 36 59.98 -31.84 1.86
CA LEU A 36 58.95 -31.55 2.85
C LEU A 36 57.53 -31.52 2.24
N ARG A 37 57.39 -31.07 0.98
CA ARG A 37 56.13 -31.14 0.23
C ARG A 37 55.74 -32.56 -0.20
N THR A 38 56.70 -33.45 -0.41
CA THR A 38 56.41 -34.84 -0.77
C THR A 38 55.98 -35.70 0.41
N GLN A 39 56.39 -35.33 1.64
CA GLN A 39 56.08 -36.11 2.84
C GLN A 39 54.87 -35.62 3.61
N VAL A 40 54.58 -34.31 3.57
CA VAL A 40 53.50 -33.72 4.36
C VAL A 40 52.47 -33.06 3.46
N ASP A 41 51.31 -33.69 3.33
CA ASP A 41 50.14 -33.10 2.69
C ASP A 41 49.27 -32.34 3.72
N ILE A 42 49.24 -31.02 3.60
CA ILE A 42 48.40 -30.15 4.47
C ILE A 42 46.91 -30.33 4.14
N SER A 43 46.61 -30.73 2.90
CA SER A 43 45.24 -30.87 2.39
C SER A 43 44.49 -32.09 2.92
N GLU A 44 45.14 -32.98 3.68
CA GLU A 44 44.53 -34.15 4.28
C GLU A 44 43.40 -33.77 5.24
N GLY A 45 42.18 -34.20 4.92
CA GLY A 45 40.96 -33.91 5.69
C GLY A 45 40.09 -32.78 5.14
N ILE A 46 40.50 -32.13 4.04
CA ILE A 46 39.64 -31.18 3.31
C ILE A 46 38.99 -31.90 2.12
N PRO A 47 37.65 -31.91 2.01
CA PRO A 47 36.99 -32.49 0.85
C PRO A 47 37.32 -31.69 -0.42
N LYS A 48 37.87 -32.37 -1.43
CA LYS A 48 38.16 -31.78 -2.75
C LYS A 48 36.89 -31.52 -3.56
N GLN A 49 35.78 -32.18 -3.21
CA GLN A 49 34.47 -32.03 -3.86
C GLN A 49 33.37 -31.74 -2.83
N VAL A 50 32.57 -30.70 -3.08
CA VAL A 50 31.46 -30.28 -2.19
C VAL A 50 30.22 -29.96 -3.01
N SER A 51 29.02 -30.24 -2.50
CA SER A 51 27.76 -29.86 -3.17
C SER A 51 27.18 -28.54 -2.66
N ILE A 52 26.67 -27.73 -3.59
CA ILE A 52 25.91 -26.51 -3.30
C ILE A 52 24.57 -26.60 -3.99
N ASN A 53 23.50 -26.21 -3.30
CA ASN A 53 22.15 -26.31 -3.83
C ASN A 53 21.73 -24.96 -4.42
N PHE A 54 21.19 -24.99 -5.64
CA PHE A 54 20.84 -23.81 -6.43
C PHE A 54 19.40 -23.91 -6.97
N CYS A 55 18.65 -22.82 -6.81
CA CYS A 55 17.29 -22.68 -7.28
C CYS A 55 17.27 -22.06 -8.68
N LYS A 56 16.80 -22.82 -9.68
CA LYS A 56 16.75 -22.36 -11.08
C LYS A 56 15.78 -21.19 -11.33
N GLN A 57 14.67 -21.13 -10.61
CA GLN A 57 13.63 -20.11 -10.84
C GLN A 57 13.95 -18.76 -10.21
N CYS A 58 14.68 -18.77 -9.10
CA CYS A 58 14.94 -17.61 -8.27
C CYS A 58 16.41 -17.19 -8.25
N GLU A 59 17.29 -17.98 -8.88
CA GLU A 59 18.74 -17.81 -8.93
C GLU A 59 19.37 -17.64 -7.53
N ARG A 60 18.81 -18.33 -6.53
CA ARG A 60 19.30 -18.30 -5.15
C ARG A 60 20.06 -19.55 -4.79
N TYR A 61 21.10 -19.37 -3.98
CA TYR A 61 21.88 -20.45 -3.38
C TYR A 61 21.40 -20.73 -1.96
N LEU A 62 21.40 -22.00 -1.58
CA LEU A 62 21.06 -22.42 -0.23
C LEU A 62 22.28 -22.31 0.68
N GLN A 63 22.19 -21.44 1.69
CA GLN A 63 23.08 -21.45 2.84
C GLN A 63 22.44 -22.31 3.95
N PRO A 64 23.05 -23.46 4.32
CA PRO A 64 22.62 -24.23 5.48
C PRO A 64 22.64 -23.34 6.74
N PRO A 65 21.62 -23.40 7.60
CA PRO A 65 20.61 -24.46 7.73
C PRO A 65 19.33 -24.31 6.88
N GLY A 66 19.10 -23.20 6.17
CA GLY A 66 17.84 -23.03 5.41
C GLY A 66 17.62 -21.67 4.73
N THR A 67 18.61 -20.79 4.74
CA THR A 67 18.45 -19.44 4.18
C THR A 67 18.86 -19.42 2.72
N TRP A 68 18.00 -18.90 1.85
CA TRP A 68 18.25 -18.74 0.43
C TRP A 68 18.73 -17.32 0.13
N ILE A 69 19.92 -17.20 -0.44
CA ILE A 69 20.55 -15.91 -0.74
C ILE A 69 20.70 -15.79 -2.25
N GLN A 70 20.42 -14.62 -2.80
CA GLN A 70 20.72 -14.32 -4.19
C GLN A 70 22.20 -13.95 -4.28
N CYS A 71 22.97 -14.69 -5.07
CA CYS A 71 24.39 -14.42 -5.28
C CYS A 71 24.67 -14.45 -6.78
N ALA A 72 25.42 -13.48 -7.30
CA ALA A 72 25.93 -13.56 -8.67
C ALA A 72 27.07 -14.59 -8.77
N LEU A 73 27.29 -15.14 -9.97
CA LEU A 73 28.46 -15.97 -10.26
C LEU A 73 29.74 -15.16 -10.00
N GLU A 74 30.77 -15.81 -9.45
CA GLU A 74 32.06 -15.20 -9.11
C GLU A 74 31.99 -14.02 -8.12
N SER A 75 30.88 -13.88 -7.38
CA SER A 75 30.72 -12.83 -6.36
C SER A 75 31.39 -13.18 -5.03
N ARG A 76 31.71 -12.14 -4.24
CA ARG A 76 32.20 -12.27 -2.86
C ARG A 76 31.23 -13.04 -1.96
N GLU A 77 29.93 -12.89 -2.19
CA GLU A 77 28.88 -13.55 -1.42
C GLU A 77 28.87 -15.06 -1.65
N LEU A 78 29.02 -15.48 -2.91
CA LEU A 78 29.17 -16.88 -3.29
C LEU A 78 30.44 -17.49 -2.67
N LEU A 79 31.56 -16.77 -2.71
CA LEU A 79 32.81 -17.20 -2.07
C LEU A 79 32.63 -17.41 -0.57
N THR A 80 31.91 -16.50 0.10
CA THR A 80 31.60 -16.61 1.52
C THR A 80 30.77 -17.87 1.81
N LEU A 81 29.81 -18.21 0.95
CA LEU A 81 29.01 -19.43 1.08
C LEU A 81 29.88 -20.69 0.90
N CYS A 82 30.74 -20.70 -0.12
CA CYS A 82 31.70 -21.77 -0.38
C CYS A 82 32.64 -22.01 0.82
N LEU A 83 33.18 -20.95 1.41
CA LEU A 83 34.05 -21.05 2.59
C LEU A 83 33.28 -21.49 3.84
N LYS A 84 32.05 -21.01 4.05
CA LYS A 84 31.20 -21.43 5.18
C LYS A 84 30.92 -22.94 5.18
N LYS A 85 30.73 -23.53 3.99
CA LYS A 85 30.52 -24.98 3.83
C LYS A 85 31.72 -25.82 4.27
N ILE A 86 32.94 -25.31 4.10
CA ILE A 86 34.19 -26.01 4.43
C ILE A 86 34.79 -25.50 5.76
N LYS A 87 34.08 -24.61 6.48
CA LYS A 87 34.57 -24.00 7.71
C LYS A 87 35.00 -25.02 8.77
N ALA A 88 34.29 -26.14 8.88
CA ALA A 88 34.64 -27.21 9.81
C ALA A 88 36.04 -27.79 9.52
N SER A 89 36.33 -28.11 8.26
CA SER A 89 37.63 -28.66 7.82
C SER A 89 38.75 -27.62 7.83
N LEU A 90 38.42 -26.35 7.58
CA LEU A 90 39.40 -25.24 7.59
C LEU A 90 39.75 -24.75 9.00
N SER A 91 39.14 -25.27 10.07
CA SER A 91 39.45 -24.82 11.44
C SER A 91 40.89 -25.14 11.88
N LYS A 92 41.50 -26.20 11.31
CA LYS A 92 42.86 -26.66 11.65
C LYS A 92 43.95 -25.93 10.86
N VAL A 93 43.59 -25.12 9.87
CA VAL A 93 44.51 -24.58 8.87
C VAL A 93 44.20 -23.11 8.62
N ARG A 94 45.23 -22.26 8.55
CA ARG A 94 45.03 -20.84 8.29
C ARG A 94 44.83 -20.60 6.79
N LEU A 95 43.72 -19.95 6.43
CA LEU A 95 43.45 -19.53 5.05
C LEU A 95 44.17 -18.21 4.77
N ILE A 96 44.95 -18.15 3.67
CA ILE A 96 45.60 -16.90 3.21
C ILE A 96 44.74 -16.22 2.15
N GLU A 97 44.44 -16.93 1.06
CA GLU A 97 43.73 -16.43 -0.12
C GLU A 97 42.72 -17.48 -0.58
N ALA A 98 41.59 -16.98 -1.07
CA ALA A 98 40.61 -17.76 -1.80
C ALA A 98 40.22 -16.98 -3.05
N GLY A 99 40.12 -17.66 -4.18
CA GLY A 99 39.66 -17.06 -5.43
C GLY A 99 38.97 -18.06 -6.33
N PHE A 100 38.12 -17.58 -7.21
CA PHE A 100 37.51 -18.43 -8.23
C PHE A 100 38.52 -18.71 -9.35
N VAL A 101 38.46 -19.92 -9.86
CA VAL A 101 39.06 -20.29 -11.14
C VAL A 101 37.92 -20.34 -12.13
N TRP A 102 38.04 -19.61 -13.24
CA TRP A 102 37.00 -19.55 -14.26
C TRP A 102 36.63 -20.97 -14.71
N THR A 103 35.34 -21.26 -14.68
CA THR A 103 34.75 -22.48 -15.23
C THR A 103 33.64 -22.11 -16.18
N GLU A 104 33.38 -22.98 -17.15
CA GLU A 104 32.32 -22.73 -18.11
C GLU A 104 30.95 -22.68 -17.41
N PRO A 105 30.09 -21.68 -17.69
CA PRO A 105 28.82 -21.49 -16.98
C PRO A 105 27.87 -22.70 -17.02
N HIS A 106 27.92 -23.50 -18.09
CA HIS A 106 27.04 -24.66 -18.25
C HIS A 106 27.53 -25.92 -17.53
N SER A 107 28.77 -25.92 -17.05
CA SER A 107 29.40 -27.08 -16.41
C SER A 107 28.76 -27.47 -15.08
N LYS A 108 27.95 -26.57 -14.47
CA LYS A 108 27.39 -26.71 -13.11
C LYS A 108 28.45 -27.03 -12.05
N ARG A 109 29.68 -26.61 -12.30
CA ARG A 109 30.84 -26.83 -11.44
C ARG A 109 31.52 -25.49 -11.21
N LEU A 110 31.80 -25.17 -9.96
CA LEU A 110 32.55 -23.98 -9.57
C LEU A 110 33.89 -24.46 -9.01
N LYS A 111 35.00 -23.91 -9.50
CA LYS A 111 36.33 -24.22 -8.98
C LYS A 111 36.82 -23.05 -8.14
N VAL A 112 37.23 -23.33 -6.91
CA VAL A 112 37.80 -22.33 -6.00
C VAL A 112 39.24 -22.73 -5.70
N LYS A 113 40.19 -21.86 -6.05
CA LYS A 113 41.58 -21.97 -5.58
C LYS A 113 41.64 -21.51 -4.13
N LEU A 114 42.18 -22.37 -3.26
CA LEU A 114 42.44 -22.05 -1.86
C LEU A 114 43.93 -22.14 -1.61
N THR A 115 44.50 -21.10 -0.99
CA THR A 115 45.88 -21.13 -0.50
C THR A 115 45.84 -21.24 1.02
N ILE A 116 46.31 -22.36 1.52
CA ILE A 116 46.28 -22.71 2.94
C ILE A 116 47.69 -22.73 3.53
N GLN A 117 47.77 -22.41 4.82
CA GLN A 117 48.98 -22.33 5.61
C GLN A 117 48.81 -23.12 6.90
N LYS A 118 49.70 -24.08 7.15
CA LYS A 118 49.73 -24.88 8.37
C LYS A 118 51.15 -24.95 8.89
N GLU A 119 51.27 -25.00 10.22
CA GLU A 119 52.52 -25.31 10.88
C GLU A 119 52.75 -26.83 10.87
N VAL A 120 53.93 -27.22 10.42
CA VAL A 120 54.42 -28.59 10.27
C VAL A 120 55.70 -28.72 11.12
N LEU A 121 56.05 -29.95 11.53
CA LEU A 121 57.30 -30.36 12.21
C LEU A 121 58.15 -29.21 12.79
N ASN A 122 57.95 -28.95 14.09
CA ASN A 122 58.74 -27.99 14.88
C ASN A 122 58.70 -26.53 14.38
N GLY A 123 57.53 -26.06 13.95
CA GLY A 123 57.28 -24.63 13.66
C GLY A 123 57.61 -24.21 12.23
N ALA A 124 57.90 -25.15 11.33
CA ALA A 124 58.02 -24.85 9.91
C ALA A 124 56.64 -24.54 9.31
N ILE A 125 56.50 -23.35 8.71
CA ILE A 125 55.26 -22.94 8.04
C ILE A 125 55.30 -23.42 6.59
N LEU A 126 54.35 -24.26 6.21
CA LEU A 126 54.18 -24.69 4.82
C LEU A 126 52.90 -24.10 4.22
N GLN A 127 53.02 -23.55 3.01
CA GLN A 127 51.90 -23.05 2.21
C GLN A 127 51.64 -24.00 1.05
N GLN A 128 50.39 -24.43 0.89
CA GLN A 128 49.95 -25.30 -0.19
C GLN A 128 48.76 -24.66 -0.91
N VAL A 129 48.75 -24.77 -2.24
CA VAL A 129 47.65 -24.32 -3.09
C VAL A 129 46.93 -25.54 -3.61
N PHE A 130 45.61 -25.59 -3.46
CA PHE A 130 44.79 -26.64 -4.03
C PHE A 130 43.46 -26.07 -4.51
N VAL A 131 42.81 -26.80 -5.43
CA VAL A 131 41.53 -26.40 -6.00
C VAL A 131 40.43 -27.30 -5.43
N VAL A 132 39.37 -26.67 -4.93
CA VAL A 132 38.15 -27.36 -4.51
C VAL A 132 37.10 -27.20 -5.60
N GLU A 133 36.49 -28.32 -5.96
CA GLU A 133 35.39 -28.37 -6.91
C GLU A 133 34.03 -28.38 -6.18
N TYR A 134 33.20 -27.40 -6.48
CA TYR A 134 31.84 -27.33 -5.97
C TYR A 134 30.85 -27.72 -7.06
N VAL A 135 30.11 -28.81 -6.84
CA VAL A 135 29.05 -29.28 -7.74
C VAL A 135 27.75 -28.57 -7.41
N VAL A 136 27.18 -27.89 -8.39
CA VAL A 136 25.90 -27.17 -8.25
C VAL A 136 24.75 -28.14 -8.50
N GLN A 137 24.08 -28.54 -7.43
CA GLN A 137 22.89 -29.39 -7.47
C GLN A 137 21.63 -28.51 -7.58
N PRO A 138 20.75 -28.76 -8.56
CA PRO A 138 19.50 -28.03 -8.66
C PRO A 138 18.56 -28.46 -7.53
N GLN A 139 18.10 -27.50 -6.73
CA GLN A 139 17.07 -27.71 -5.71
C GLN A 139 16.12 -26.53 -5.72
N MET A 140 14.82 -26.79 -5.66
CA MET A 140 13.82 -25.73 -5.60
C MET A 140 13.78 -25.05 -4.23
N CYS A 141 13.63 -23.73 -4.25
CA CYS A 141 13.39 -22.95 -3.03
C CYS A 141 11.96 -23.16 -2.54
N ASP A 142 11.71 -23.07 -1.23
CA ASP A 142 10.36 -23.26 -0.67
C ASP A 142 9.33 -22.27 -1.24
N ALA A 143 9.76 -21.03 -1.52
CA ALA A 143 8.89 -20.02 -2.13
C ALA A 143 8.52 -20.39 -3.58
N CYS A 144 9.47 -20.92 -4.33
CA CYS A 144 9.35 -21.33 -5.72
C CYS A 144 8.47 -22.58 -5.84
N HIS A 145 8.71 -23.55 -4.95
CA HIS A 145 7.90 -24.75 -4.80
C HIS A 145 6.43 -24.40 -4.48
N ARG A 146 6.17 -23.38 -3.66
CA ARG A 146 4.79 -22.90 -3.39
C ARG A 146 4.11 -22.32 -4.63
N VAL A 147 4.83 -21.56 -5.44
CA VAL A 147 4.29 -20.99 -6.68
C VAL A 147 3.91 -22.09 -7.66
N GLU A 148 4.77 -23.11 -7.83
CA GLU A 148 4.45 -24.28 -8.66
C GLU A 148 3.31 -25.13 -8.09
N ALA A 149 3.24 -25.30 -6.77
CA ALA A 149 2.16 -26.00 -6.08
C ALA A 149 0.80 -25.25 -6.12
N LYS A 150 0.72 -24.11 -6.81
CA LYS A 150 -0.45 -23.23 -6.87
C LYS A 150 -0.94 -22.76 -5.50
N ASP A 151 -0.08 -22.81 -4.48
CA ASP A 151 -0.39 -22.33 -3.13
C ASP A 151 0.00 -20.86 -2.99
N PHE A 152 -0.76 -20.01 -3.68
CA PHE A 152 -0.38 -18.61 -3.87
C PHE A 152 -0.50 -17.76 -2.60
N TRP A 153 -1.29 -18.15 -1.60
CA TRP A 153 -1.57 -17.29 -0.44
C TRP A 153 -1.85 -18.08 0.82
N LYS A 154 -1.43 -17.54 1.97
CA LYS A 154 -1.69 -18.13 3.30
C LYS A 154 -2.78 -17.38 4.05
N ALA A 155 -2.93 -16.08 3.80
CA ALA A 155 -3.95 -15.27 4.44
C ALA A 155 -4.72 -14.45 3.42
N VAL A 156 -6.02 -14.27 3.66
CA VAL A 156 -6.88 -13.40 2.87
C VAL A 156 -7.66 -12.46 3.79
N VAL A 157 -7.74 -11.19 3.43
CA VAL A 157 -8.56 -10.19 4.11
C VAL A 157 -9.70 -9.81 3.17
N GLN A 158 -10.93 -10.12 3.58
CA GLN A 158 -12.14 -9.90 2.80
C GLN A 158 -12.88 -8.70 3.37
N VAL A 159 -12.83 -7.56 2.68
CA VAL A 159 -13.48 -6.33 3.10
C VAL A 159 -14.81 -6.22 2.39
N ARG A 160 -15.91 -6.13 3.16
CA ARG A 160 -17.27 -6.01 2.64
C ARG A 160 -18.03 -4.88 3.32
N GLN A 161 -18.86 -4.19 2.55
CA GLN A 161 -19.79 -3.21 3.06
C GLN A 161 -21.18 -3.46 2.47
N LYS A 162 -22.15 -3.76 3.34
CA LYS A 162 -23.54 -4.06 2.94
C LYS A 162 -24.35 -2.78 2.77
N THR A 163 -23.99 -1.98 1.78
CA THR A 163 -24.69 -0.72 1.48
C THR A 163 -24.93 -0.61 -0.02
N LEU A 164 -25.99 0.10 -0.39
CA LEU A 164 -26.31 0.42 -1.78
C LEU A 164 -25.30 1.39 -2.40
N HIS A 165 -24.67 2.21 -1.57
CA HIS A 165 -23.76 3.24 -2.04
C HIS A 165 -22.45 3.26 -1.24
N LYS A 166 -21.33 3.19 -1.96
CA LYS A 166 -20.01 2.84 -1.41
C LYS A 166 -19.08 4.04 -1.17
N LYS A 167 -19.60 5.19 -0.71
CA LYS A 167 -18.79 6.41 -0.44
C LYS A 167 -17.59 6.11 0.48
N THR A 168 -17.85 5.42 1.59
CA THR A 168 -16.83 5.05 2.59
C THR A 168 -15.81 4.05 2.03
N PHE A 169 -16.24 3.19 1.11
CA PHE A 169 -15.35 2.23 0.46
C PHE A 169 -14.36 2.92 -0.50
N TYR A 170 -14.85 3.86 -1.32
CA TYR A 170 -13.98 4.67 -2.18
C TYR A 170 -13.03 5.54 -1.36
N TYR A 171 -13.50 6.12 -0.26
CA TYR A 171 -12.65 6.85 0.67
C TYR A 171 -11.55 5.95 1.27
N LEU A 172 -11.90 4.73 1.64
CA LEU A 172 -10.95 3.75 2.17
C LEU A 172 -9.87 3.38 1.15
N GLU A 173 -10.23 3.18 -0.11
CA GLU A 173 -9.27 2.89 -1.19
C GLU A 173 -8.24 4.02 -1.34
N GLN A 174 -8.71 5.28 -1.34
CA GLN A 174 -7.82 6.45 -1.37
C GLN A 174 -6.89 6.50 -0.16
N LEU A 175 -7.39 6.17 1.03
CA LEU A 175 -6.58 6.06 2.25
C LEU A 175 -5.51 4.96 2.15
N ILE A 176 -5.86 3.80 1.59
CA ILE A 176 -4.93 2.68 1.39
C ILE A 176 -3.80 3.07 0.43
N LEU A 177 -4.10 3.85 -0.61
CA LEU A 177 -3.10 4.40 -1.51
C LEU A 177 -2.23 5.44 -0.82
N LYS A 178 -2.84 6.39 -0.10
CA LYS A 178 -2.14 7.47 0.63
C LYS A 178 -1.14 6.93 1.66
N HIS A 179 -1.53 5.92 2.43
CA HIS A 179 -0.66 5.29 3.44
C HIS A 179 0.18 4.12 2.91
N ARG A 180 0.08 3.80 1.61
CA ARG A 180 0.79 2.67 0.96
C ARG A 180 0.61 1.32 1.69
N ALA A 181 -0.55 1.09 2.31
CA ALA A 181 -0.81 -0.12 3.10
C ALA A 181 -0.85 -1.41 2.25
N HIS A 182 -0.99 -1.29 0.93
CA HIS A 182 -1.11 -2.39 -0.03
C HIS A 182 0.23 -2.99 -0.50
N GLN A 183 1.40 -2.45 -0.09
CA GLN A 183 2.71 -2.88 -0.59
C GLN A 183 3.02 -4.37 -0.39
N ASN A 184 2.52 -4.96 0.71
CA ASN A 184 2.77 -6.36 1.06
C ASN A 184 1.72 -7.33 0.50
N THR A 185 0.79 -6.85 -0.33
CA THR A 185 -0.25 -7.67 -0.94
C THR A 185 0.30 -8.39 -2.17
N LEU A 186 -0.10 -9.65 -2.36
CA LEU A 186 0.25 -10.42 -3.56
C LEU A 186 -0.71 -10.11 -4.70
N ARG A 187 -1.99 -10.03 -4.37
CA ARG A 187 -3.08 -9.84 -5.32
C ARG A 187 -4.24 -9.15 -4.64
N ILE A 188 -4.93 -8.32 -5.40
CA ILE A 188 -6.18 -7.69 -5.03
C ILE A 188 -7.24 -8.18 -6.02
N LYS A 189 -8.38 -8.66 -5.54
CA LYS A 189 -9.52 -9.04 -6.36
C LYS A 189 -10.78 -8.35 -5.88
N GLU A 190 -11.57 -7.85 -6.81
CA GLU A 190 -12.93 -7.38 -6.54
C GLU A 190 -13.89 -8.57 -6.59
N ILE A 191 -14.59 -8.82 -5.48
CA ILE A 191 -15.54 -9.93 -5.35
C ILE A 191 -16.75 -9.47 -4.55
N HIS A 192 -17.96 -9.74 -5.07
CA HIS A 192 -19.24 -9.49 -4.40
C HIS A 192 -19.29 -8.11 -3.73
N ASP A 193 -19.10 -7.07 -4.53
CA ASP A 193 -19.19 -5.69 -4.10
C ASP A 193 -18.17 -5.21 -3.05
N GLY A 194 -17.10 -5.97 -2.81
CA GLY A 194 -15.95 -5.53 -2.01
C GLY A 194 -14.61 -6.03 -2.55
N LEU A 195 -13.57 -5.96 -1.71
CA LEU A 195 -12.18 -6.27 -2.07
C LEU A 195 -11.64 -7.42 -1.22
N ASP A 196 -10.91 -8.32 -1.87
CA ASP A 196 -10.13 -9.39 -1.24
C ASP A 196 -8.64 -9.13 -1.44
N PHE A 197 -7.93 -8.95 -0.32
CA PHE A 197 -6.48 -8.78 -0.28
C PHE A 197 -5.81 -10.11 0.08
N TYR A 198 -4.94 -10.60 -0.79
CA TYR A 198 -4.20 -11.84 -0.59
C TYR A 198 -2.80 -11.57 -0.06
N TYR A 199 -2.39 -12.31 0.97
CA TYR A 199 -1.11 -12.17 1.65
C TYR A 199 -0.35 -13.49 1.74
N ALA A 200 0.98 -13.42 1.60
CA ALA A 200 1.89 -14.55 1.76
C ALA A 200 2.06 -14.97 3.23
N GLN A 201 2.01 -14.01 4.16
CA GLN A 201 2.17 -14.22 5.59
C GLN A 201 0.95 -13.72 6.35
N LYS A 202 0.56 -14.44 7.41
CA LYS A 202 -0.56 -14.05 8.29
C LYS A 202 -0.33 -12.70 8.98
N GLN A 203 0.92 -12.38 9.34
CA GLN A 203 1.25 -11.15 10.07
C GLN A 203 0.93 -9.89 9.25
N HIS A 204 1.18 -9.89 7.94
CA HIS A 204 0.82 -8.76 7.07
C HIS A 204 -0.70 -8.57 6.96
N ALA A 205 -1.45 -9.67 6.90
CA ALA A 205 -2.90 -9.61 6.92
C ALA A 205 -3.45 -9.02 8.23
N GLN A 206 -2.88 -9.41 9.38
CA GLN A 206 -3.26 -8.84 10.67
C GLN A 206 -3.01 -7.32 10.73
N LYS A 207 -1.83 -6.87 10.29
CA LYS A 207 -1.51 -5.43 10.21
C LYS A 207 -2.51 -4.66 9.34
N MET A 208 -2.97 -5.25 8.23
CA MET A 208 -4.01 -4.65 7.40
C MET A 208 -5.35 -4.57 8.13
N VAL A 209 -5.75 -5.62 8.84
CA VAL A 209 -6.99 -5.61 9.65
C VAL A 209 -6.92 -4.54 10.74
N ASP A 210 -5.78 -4.41 11.42
CA ASP A 210 -5.56 -3.40 12.46
C ASP A 210 -5.65 -1.98 11.85
N PHE A 211 -5.05 -1.76 10.67
CA PHE A 211 -5.18 -0.50 9.93
C PHE A 211 -6.65 -0.18 9.58
N LEU A 212 -7.44 -1.18 9.16
CA LEU A 212 -8.86 -1.00 8.87
C LEU A 212 -9.65 -0.64 10.13
N GLN A 213 -9.38 -1.28 11.27
CA GLN A 213 -10.03 -0.98 12.54
C GLN A 213 -9.73 0.44 13.04
N CYS A 214 -8.51 0.95 12.80
CA CYS A 214 -8.15 2.32 13.16
C CYS A 214 -8.78 3.37 12.24
N THR A 215 -9.07 3.04 10.98
CA THR A 215 -9.51 4.03 9.98
C THR A 215 -11.03 4.09 9.81
N VAL A 216 -11.73 2.97 9.95
CA VAL A 216 -13.18 2.85 9.66
C VAL A 216 -13.85 1.95 10.71
N PRO A 217 -15.09 2.26 11.17
CA PRO A 217 -15.85 1.38 12.05
C PRO A 217 -16.14 0.06 11.32
N CYS A 218 -15.50 -1.00 11.79
CA CYS A 218 -15.69 -2.34 11.24
C CYS A 218 -15.73 -3.39 12.34
N ARG A 219 -16.27 -4.56 12.00
CA ARG A 219 -16.05 -5.79 12.77
C ARG A 219 -15.19 -6.73 11.98
N SER A 220 -14.26 -7.39 12.65
CA SER A 220 -13.41 -8.43 12.05
C SER A 220 -13.71 -9.78 12.68
N LYS A 221 -13.84 -10.83 11.84
CA LYS A 221 -13.88 -12.23 12.26
C LYS A 221 -12.74 -12.99 11.60
N SER A 222 -11.95 -13.72 12.37
CA SER A 222 -10.89 -14.59 11.85
C SER A 222 -11.34 -16.05 11.85
N SER A 223 -11.09 -16.77 10.76
CA SER A 223 -11.24 -18.21 10.68
C SER A 223 -9.96 -18.84 10.10
N GLN A 224 -9.74 -20.12 10.41
CA GLN A 224 -8.59 -20.86 9.92
C GLN A 224 -9.04 -22.20 9.36
N ARG A 225 -8.48 -22.57 8.21
CA ARG A 225 -8.65 -23.87 7.57
C ARG A 225 -7.33 -24.60 7.57
N LEU A 226 -7.27 -25.79 8.16
CA LEU A 226 -6.10 -26.65 8.08
C LEU A 226 -5.95 -27.16 6.64
N ILE A 227 -4.74 -27.08 6.09
CA ILE A 227 -4.38 -27.63 4.78
C ILE A 227 -3.64 -28.94 4.98
N SER A 228 -2.59 -28.91 5.80
CA SER A 228 -1.74 -30.07 6.07
C SER A 228 -1.17 -29.99 7.48
N HIS A 229 -0.85 -31.15 8.04
CA HIS A 229 -0.13 -31.31 9.30
C HIS A 229 1.05 -32.23 9.04
N ASP A 230 2.23 -31.83 9.50
CA ASP A 230 3.41 -32.69 9.49
C ASP A 230 3.59 -33.28 10.89
N ILE A 231 3.43 -34.60 11.00
CA ILE A 231 3.46 -35.35 12.25
C ILE A 231 4.89 -35.41 12.81
N HIS A 232 5.92 -35.39 11.96
CA HIS A 232 7.31 -35.52 12.40
C HIS A 232 7.83 -34.23 13.02
N SER A 233 7.43 -33.08 12.46
CA SER A 233 7.82 -31.75 12.98
C SER A 233 6.75 -31.12 13.87
N ASN A 234 5.59 -31.76 14.01
CA ASN A 234 4.39 -31.21 14.64
C ASN A 234 4.05 -29.78 14.17
N THR A 235 4.24 -29.52 12.87
CA THR A 235 3.92 -28.22 12.26
C THR A 235 2.62 -28.28 11.48
N TYR A 236 1.84 -27.21 11.57
CA TYR A 236 0.52 -27.11 10.95
C TYR A 236 0.50 -26.00 9.89
N ASN A 237 0.04 -26.34 8.69
CA ASN A 237 -0.18 -25.38 7.62
C ASN A 237 -1.65 -24.95 7.60
N TYR A 238 -1.92 -23.75 8.11
CA TYR A 238 -3.26 -23.15 8.08
C TYR A 238 -3.38 -22.07 7.02
N LYS A 239 -4.51 -22.04 6.31
CA LYS A 239 -5.01 -20.89 5.58
C LYS A 239 -5.90 -20.06 6.49
N SER A 240 -5.56 -18.78 6.67
CA SER A 240 -6.30 -17.86 7.53
C SER A 240 -7.17 -16.93 6.69
N THR A 241 -8.43 -16.79 7.06
CA THR A 241 -9.39 -15.87 6.42
C THR A 241 -9.81 -14.84 7.46
N PHE A 242 -9.68 -13.56 7.10
CA PHE A 242 -10.15 -12.44 7.90
C PHE A 242 -11.32 -11.80 7.18
N SER A 243 -12.52 -11.95 7.73
CA SER A 243 -13.73 -11.29 7.23
C SER A 243 -13.91 -9.97 7.96
N VAL A 244 -13.78 -8.86 7.24
CA VAL A 244 -13.96 -7.50 7.73
C VAL A 244 -15.24 -6.93 7.16
N GLU A 245 -16.20 -6.63 8.03
CA GLU A 245 -17.46 -6.03 7.66
C GLU A 245 -17.52 -4.59 8.16
N ILE A 246 -17.57 -3.66 7.22
CA ILE A 246 -17.68 -2.22 7.47
C ILE A 246 -19.15 -1.88 7.75
N VAL A 247 -19.37 -0.94 8.65
CA VAL A 247 -20.71 -0.44 8.97
C VAL A 247 -21.41 0.10 7.71
N PRO A 248 -22.68 -0.28 7.44
CA PRO A 248 -23.42 0.16 6.25
C PRO A 248 -24.00 1.58 6.38
N ILE A 249 -23.30 2.51 7.04
CA ILE A 249 -23.67 3.93 7.14
C ILE A 249 -22.62 4.76 6.43
N CYS A 250 -23.07 5.67 5.57
CA CYS A 250 -22.21 6.59 4.84
C CYS A 250 -22.36 8.02 5.35
N LYS A 251 -21.43 8.87 4.92
CA LYS A 251 -21.55 10.33 5.05
C LYS A 251 -22.87 10.82 4.44
N ASP A 252 -23.50 11.79 5.11
CA ASP A 252 -24.72 12.49 4.71
C ASP A 252 -26.00 11.60 4.75
N ASN A 253 -25.92 10.43 5.40
CA ASN A 253 -27.07 9.55 5.56
C ASN A 253 -27.95 9.99 6.73
N VAL A 254 -29.26 9.91 6.56
CA VAL A 254 -30.24 10.12 7.62
C VAL A 254 -30.55 8.77 8.26
N VAL A 255 -30.34 8.68 9.57
CA VAL A 255 -30.48 7.44 10.33
C VAL A 255 -31.56 7.59 11.40
N CYS A 256 -32.21 6.48 11.72
CA CYS A 256 -33.12 6.39 12.85
C CYS A 256 -32.49 5.52 13.94
N LEU A 257 -32.23 6.12 15.09
CA LEU A 257 -31.70 5.45 16.27
C LEU A 257 -32.84 4.77 17.04
N SER A 258 -32.53 3.63 17.65
CA SER A 258 -33.46 3.02 18.61
C SER A 258 -33.66 3.96 19.82
N PRO A 259 -34.86 4.02 20.43
CA PRO A 259 -35.13 4.90 21.57
C PRO A 259 -34.15 4.68 22.74
N LYS A 260 -33.76 3.42 22.99
CA LYS A 260 -32.79 3.05 24.03
C LYS A 260 -31.40 3.63 23.75
N LEU A 261 -30.94 3.53 22.50
CA LEU A 261 -29.65 4.07 22.07
C LEU A 261 -29.66 5.60 22.12
N ALA A 262 -30.71 6.23 21.61
CA ALA A 262 -30.86 7.68 21.63
C ALA A 262 -30.85 8.25 23.07
N GLN A 263 -31.47 7.55 24.01
CA GLN A 263 -31.46 7.93 25.42
C GLN A 263 -30.06 7.80 26.06
N SER A 264 -29.34 6.71 25.76
CA SER A 264 -27.95 6.53 26.23
C SER A 264 -26.95 7.56 25.68
N LEU A 265 -27.24 8.15 24.51
CA LEU A 265 -26.40 9.15 23.85
C LEU A 265 -26.74 10.59 24.26
N GLY A 266 -27.29 10.78 25.46
CA GLY A 266 -27.67 12.09 26.00
C GLY A 266 -29.06 12.55 25.57
N ASN A 267 -30.03 11.62 25.57
CA ASN A 267 -31.42 11.91 25.22
C ASN A 267 -31.60 12.63 23.87
N MET A 268 -30.88 12.15 22.85
CA MET A 268 -30.98 12.67 21.49
C MET A 268 -32.33 12.34 20.86
N SER A 269 -32.70 13.09 19.81
CA SER A 269 -33.79 12.69 18.94
C SER A 269 -33.44 11.38 18.19
N GLN A 270 -34.47 10.65 17.77
CA GLN A 270 -34.28 9.38 17.06
C GLN A 270 -33.76 9.61 15.63
N ILE A 271 -34.08 10.74 15.00
CA ILE A 271 -33.60 11.05 13.65
C ILE A 271 -32.34 11.88 13.74
N CYS A 272 -31.24 11.31 13.25
CA CYS A 272 -29.95 11.98 13.19
C CYS A 272 -29.39 11.95 11.77
N VAL A 273 -28.49 12.87 11.47
CA VAL A 273 -27.72 12.92 10.23
C VAL A 273 -26.28 12.50 10.51
N CYS A 274 -25.70 11.63 9.68
CA CYS A 274 -24.29 11.28 9.79
C CYS A 274 -23.42 12.33 9.07
N ILE A 275 -22.62 13.10 9.82
CA ILE A 275 -21.76 14.15 9.24
C ILE A 275 -20.43 13.57 8.73
N ARG A 276 -19.83 12.68 9.53
CA ARG A 276 -18.52 12.12 9.25
C ARG A 276 -18.45 10.67 9.72
N VAL A 277 -17.67 9.88 8.98
CA VAL A 277 -17.32 8.50 9.34
C VAL A 277 -15.80 8.45 9.42
N THR A 278 -15.28 8.24 10.63
CA THR A 278 -13.84 8.04 10.90
C THR A 278 -13.65 6.64 11.47
N SER A 279 -12.90 6.44 12.57
CA SER A 279 -12.94 5.21 13.38
C SER A 279 -14.31 4.97 14.05
N ALA A 280 -15.04 6.06 14.32
CA ALA A 280 -16.39 6.06 14.88
C ALA A 280 -17.35 6.80 13.92
N ILE A 281 -18.64 6.56 14.08
CA ILE A 281 -19.71 7.20 13.33
C ILE A 281 -20.14 8.45 14.08
N HIS A 282 -20.09 9.60 13.43
CA HIS A 282 -20.46 10.87 14.05
C HIS A 282 -21.82 11.31 13.53
N LEU A 283 -22.75 11.45 14.47
CA LEU A 283 -24.12 11.84 14.22
C LEU A 283 -24.38 13.23 14.76
N ILE A 284 -25.27 13.97 14.09
CA ILE A 284 -25.81 15.24 14.57
C ILE A 284 -27.32 15.21 14.54
N ASP A 285 -27.93 15.78 15.57
CA ASP A 285 -29.34 16.15 15.55
C ASP A 285 -29.50 17.52 14.87
N PRO A 286 -30.22 17.62 13.74
CA PRO A 286 -30.42 18.89 13.05
C PRO A 286 -31.28 19.90 13.83
N ASN A 287 -32.04 19.49 14.84
CA ASN A 287 -32.92 20.37 15.61
C ASN A 287 -32.24 20.99 16.84
N THR A 288 -31.28 20.28 17.43
CA THR A 288 -30.68 20.61 18.74
C THR A 288 -29.15 20.79 18.68
N LEU A 289 -28.53 20.49 17.53
CA LEU A 289 -27.07 20.48 17.31
C LEU A 289 -26.29 19.54 18.23
N GLN A 290 -26.96 18.59 18.87
CA GLN A 290 -26.29 17.60 19.69
C GLN A 290 -25.50 16.63 18.80
N ILE A 291 -24.26 16.33 19.19
CA ILE A 291 -23.40 15.35 18.55
C ILE A 291 -23.39 14.07 19.37
N ALA A 292 -23.41 12.94 18.69
CA ALA A 292 -23.02 11.66 19.27
C ALA A 292 -21.95 10.97 18.42
N GLU A 293 -21.07 10.25 19.12
CA GLU A 293 -20.09 9.37 18.52
C GLU A 293 -20.50 7.93 18.82
N ILE A 294 -20.58 7.09 17.79
CA ILE A 294 -20.94 5.68 17.92
C ILE A 294 -19.79 4.82 17.40
N ASP A 295 -19.22 4.03 18.29
CA ASP A 295 -18.19 3.05 17.95
C ASP A 295 -18.77 1.86 17.17
N GLY A 296 -17.91 1.18 16.41
CA GLY A 296 -18.29 -0.04 15.70
C GLY A 296 -18.92 -1.11 16.60
N ASN A 297 -18.39 -1.31 17.81
CA ASN A 297 -18.93 -2.29 18.76
C ASN A 297 -20.35 -1.95 19.23
N THR A 298 -20.62 -0.67 19.52
CA THR A 298 -21.94 -0.19 19.95
C THR A 298 -22.94 -0.31 18.80
N TYR A 299 -22.53 0.03 17.57
CA TYR A 299 -23.35 -0.14 16.38
C TYR A 299 -23.78 -1.60 16.17
N TRP A 300 -22.88 -2.58 16.31
CA TRP A 300 -23.23 -3.98 16.10
C TRP A 300 -24.13 -4.59 17.19
N ARG A 301 -24.21 -3.97 18.37
CA ARG A 301 -25.19 -4.33 19.42
C ARG A 301 -26.58 -3.77 19.11
N TYR A 302 -26.65 -2.55 18.59
CA TYR A 302 -27.89 -1.86 18.23
C TYR A 302 -27.84 -1.43 16.75
N PRO A 303 -27.95 -2.37 15.81
CA PRO A 303 -27.83 -2.06 14.39
C PRO A 303 -29.00 -1.20 13.92
N PHE A 304 -28.71 -0.16 13.14
CA PHE A 304 -29.68 0.70 12.48
C PHE A 304 -29.29 0.92 11.02
N SER A 305 -30.26 1.14 10.14
CA SER A 305 -30.03 1.37 8.71
C SER A 305 -30.31 2.83 8.32
N SER A 306 -29.80 3.24 7.17
CA SER A 306 -30.20 4.52 6.55
C SER A 306 -31.69 4.48 6.21
N LEU A 307 -32.39 5.60 6.47
CA LEU A 307 -33.81 5.75 6.15
C LEU A 307 -34.04 6.00 4.66
N CYS A 308 -33.14 6.76 4.04
CA CYS A 308 -33.28 7.23 2.66
C CYS A 308 -32.07 6.83 1.82
N HIS A 309 -32.30 6.64 0.52
CA HIS A 309 -31.27 6.25 -0.43
C HIS A 309 -30.73 7.48 -1.18
N PRO A 310 -29.40 7.70 -1.32
CA PRO A 310 -28.82 8.96 -1.87
C PRO A 310 -29.36 9.44 -3.22
N LYS A 311 -29.99 8.55 -3.99
CA LYS A 311 -30.68 8.92 -5.25
C LYS A 311 -32.01 9.68 -5.06
N GLN A 312 -32.58 9.68 -3.86
CA GLN A 312 -33.82 10.40 -3.52
C GLN A 312 -33.53 11.80 -2.93
N LEU A 313 -32.30 12.29 -3.05
CA LEU A 313 -31.96 13.67 -2.71
C LEU A 313 -32.58 14.59 -3.77
N GLU A 314 -33.39 15.55 -3.33
CA GLU A 314 -34.02 16.56 -4.18
C GLU A 314 -33.39 17.93 -3.89
N GLU A 315 -33.46 18.82 -4.89
CA GLU A 315 -32.96 20.19 -4.80
C GLU A 315 -34.03 21.16 -4.29
N PHE A 316 -33.66 21.96 -3.30
CA PHE A 316 -34.48 23.00 -2.68
C PHE A 316 -33.82 24.36 -2.83
N ILE A 317 -34.63 25.39 -3.02
CA ILE A 317 -34.22 26.79 -2.94
C ILE A 317 -34.55 27.30 -1.53
N VAL A 318 -33.58 27.98 -0.92
CA VAL A 318 -33.80 28.65 0.37
C VAL A 318 -34.53 29.97 0.14
N MET A 319 -35.72 30.11 0.71
CA MET A 319 -36.51 31.35 0.61
C MET A 319 -36.14 32.32 1.73
N GLU A 320 -36.09 31.83 2.97
CA GLU A 320 -35.77 32.62 4.15
C GLU A 320 -34.91 31.81 5.11
N CYS A 321 -33.93 32.45 5.76
CA CYS A 321 -33.04 31.85 6.73
C CYS A 321 -32.95 32.75 7.97
N SER A 322 -33.28 32.20 9.15
CA SER A 322 -33.16 32.89 10.43
C SER A 322 -32.26 32.09 11.38
N LEU A 323 -31.25 32.75 11.93
CA LEU A 323 -30.26 32.12 12.82
C LEU A 323 -30.75 32.08 14.27
N VAL A 324 -30.73 30.90 14.88
CA VAL A 324 -31.17 30.69 16.26
C VAL A 324 -29.96 30.74 17.20
N HIS A 325 -29.75 31.88 17.84
CA HIS A 325 -28.54 32.15 18.63
C HIS A 325 -28.59 31.63 20.09
N ASN A 326 -29.78 31.31 20.63
CA ASN A 326 -29.93 30.95 22.05
C ASN A 326 -30.99 29.86 22.28
N GLN A 327 -30.66 28.61 21.94
CA GLN A 327 -31.47 27.48 22.41
C GLN A 327 -31.07 27.10 23.85
N LYS A 328 -32.04 27.21 24.77
CA LYS A 328 -31.92 26.65 26.13
C LYS A 328 -31.51 25.17 26.02
N ALA A 329 -30.46 24.79 26.75
CA ALA A 329 -30.10 23.38 26.85
C ALA A 329 -31.26 22.64 27.53
N VAL A 330 -31.80 21.62 26.87
CA VAL A 330 -32.77 20.73 27.50
C VAL A 330 -32.04 19.92 28.57
N ALA A 331 -32.66 19.75 29.73
CA ALA A 331 -32.07 18.96 30.81
C ALA A 331 -31.75 17.54 30.30
N GLY A 332 -30.49 17.12 30.43
CA GLY A 332 -30.00 15.83 29.92
C GLY A 332 -29.50 15.83 28.48
N ALA A 333 -29.49 16.98 27.79
CA ALA A 333 -28.87 17.11 26.47
C ALA A 333 -27.34 16.93 26.56
N GLY A 334 -26.80 16.14 25.64
CA GLY A 334 -25.38 15.84 25.53
C GLY A 334 -24.58 16.95 24.84
N MET A 335 -23.40 16.57 24.34
CA MET A 335 -22.43 17.49 23.75
C MET A 335 -22.99 18.21 22.52
N ARG A 336 -22.85 19.54 22.45
CA ARG A 336 -23.24 20.35 21.28
C ARG A 336 -22.06 20.62 20.35
N SER A 337 -22.35 20.75 19.06
CA SER A 337 -21.34 21.14 18.08
C SER A 337 -21.00 22.62 18.15
N ASN A 338 -19.70 22.95 18.20
CA ASN A 338 -19.23 24.33 18.05
C ASN A 338 -19.03 24.74 16.58
N LYS A 339 -19.00 23.79 15.65
CA LYS A 339 -18.77 24.05 14.22
C LYS A 339 -20.03 24.41 13.45
N HIS A 340 -21.18 23.99 13.98
CA HIS A 340 -22.48 24.13 13.33
C HIS A 340 -23.29 25.20 14.03
N MET A 341 -24.09 25.92 13.27
CA MET A 341 -24.99 26.95 13.79
C MET A 341 -26.41 26.58 13.39
N LEU A 342 -27.34 26.70 14.33
CA LEU A 342 -28.72 26.31 14.13
C LEU A 342 -29.42 27.42 13.37
N ALA A 343 -30.10 27.06 12.28
CA ALA A 343 -30.98 27.97 11.56
C ALA A 343 -32.36 27.37 11.37
N GLU A 344 -33.36 28.23 11.41
CA GLU A 344 -34.72 27.98 10.94
C GLU A 344 -34.81 28.49 9.50
N VAL A 345 -35.22 27.61 8.59
CA VAL A 345 -35.16 27.87 7.16
C VAL A 345 -36.48 27.48 6.52
N TRP A 346 -36.99 28.39 5.69
CA TRP A 346 -38.10 28.12 4.78
C TRP A 346 -37.52 27.76 3.41
N VAL A 347 -37.85 26.56 2.93
CA VAL A 347 -37.34 26.03 1.67
C VAL A 347 -38.48 25.64 0.75
N GLN A 348 -38.26 25.80 -0.56
CA GLN A 348 -39.20 25.40 -1.60
C GLN A 348 -38.50 24.43 -2.55
N LYS A 349 -39.23 23.42 -3.05
CA LYS A 349 -38.67 22.49 -4.05
C LYS A 349 -38.44 23.23 -5.35
N THR A 350 -37.29 23.00 -5.98
CA THR A 350 -36.97 23.57 -7.29
C THR A 350 -37.94 23.08 -8.37
N SER A 351 -38.36 21.82 -8.29
CA SER A 351 -39.33 21.22 -9.21
C SER A 351 -40.76 21.77 -9.07
N GLU A 352 -41.09 22.34 -7.91
CA GLU A 352 -42.43 22.86 -7.58
C GLU A 352 -42.38 24.38 -7.35
N MET A 353 -41.50 25.11 -8.06
CA MET A 353 -41.34 26.56 -7.86
C MET A 353 -42.60 27.36 -8.21
N ASN A 354 -43.48 26.78 -9.03
CA ASN A 354 -44.76 27.39 -9.44
C ASN A 354 -45.87 27.26 -8.39
N THR A 355 -45.69 26.45 -7.34
CA THR A 355 -46.68 26.30 -6.25
C THR A 355 -46.16 26.96 -4.97
N ASP A 356 -47.03 27.61 -4.20
CA ASP A 356 -46.68 28.25 -2.91
C ASP A 356 -46.38 27.24 -1.77
N ASN A 357 -46.00 26.01 -2.11
CA ASN A 357 -45.72 24.95 -1.14
C ASN A 357 -44.33 25.17 -0.51
N GLN A 358 -44.31 25.90 0.61
CA GLN A 358 -43.10 26.10 1.40
C GLN A 358 -42.97 25.06 2.52
N TYR A 359 -41.75 24.60 2.76
CA TYR A 359 -41.42 23.65 3.81
C TYR A 359 -40.59 24.32 4.89
N PHE A 360 -41.06 24.23 6.13
CA PHE A 360 -40.31 24.70 7.31
C PHE A 360 -39.36 23.62 7.81
N CYS A 361 -38.08 23.96 7.95
CA CYS A 361 -37.04 23.05 8.42
C CYS A 361 -36.12 23.73 9.44
N ARG A 362 -35.61 22.95 10.41
CA ARG A 362 -34.47 23.33 11.24
C ARG A 362 -33.23 22.63 10.72
N THR A 363 -32.12 23.34 10.62
CA THR A 363 -30.89 22.83 10.01
C THR A 363 -29.66 23.20 10.81
N HIS A 364 -28.65 22.32 10.75
CA HIS A 364 -27.33 22.50 11.34
C HIS A 364 -26.37 23.31 10.45
N LEU A 365 -26.79 23.64 9.22
CA LEU A 365 -25.97 24.34 8.23
C LEU A 365 -26.17 25.87 8.24
N GLY A 366 -26.66 26.45 9.34
CA GLY A 366 -27.09 27.86 9.37
C GLY A 366 -26.03 28.87 8.91
N HIS A 367 -24.77 28.66 9.29
CA HIS A 367 -23.66 29.55 8.91
C HIS A 367 -23.26 29.49 7.42
N LEU A 368 -23.76 28.49 6.67
CA LEU A 368 -23.44 28.30 5.25
C LEU A 368 -24.57 28.76 4.32
N LEU A 369 -25.79 28.91 4.86
CA LEU A 369 -26.99 29.11 4.06
C LEU A 369 -27.37 30.59 3.97
N ASN A 370 -27.54 31.08 2.74
CA ASN A 370 -28.16 32.36 2.47
C ASN A 370 -29.49 32.17 1.69
N PRO A 371 -30.42 33.12 1.77
CA PRO A 371 -31.58 33.15 0.89
C PRO A 371 -31.16 33.15 -0.59
N GLY A 372 -31.83 32.33 -1.40
CA GLY A 372 -31.53 32.10 -2.82
C GLY A 372 -30.58 30.94 -3.10
N ASP A 373 -29.94 30.36 -2.08
CA ASP A 373 -29.02 29.22 -2.26
C ASP A 373 -29.76 27.92 -2.58
N LEU A 374 -29.12 27.06 -3.38
CA LEU A 374 -29.56 25.70 -3.66
C LEU A 374 -29.03 24.73 -2.60
N VAL A 375 -29.93 23.93 -2.04
CA VAL A 375 -29.61 22.93 -1.02
C VAL A 375 -30.21 21.58 -1.39
N LEU A 376 -29.49 20.51 -1.07
CA LEU A 376 -30.03 19.17 -1.19
C LEU A 376 -30.77 18.80 0.11
N GLY A 377 -31.87 18.10 -0.07
CA GLY A 377 -32.76 17.73 1.01
C GLY A 377 -33.39 16.39 0.77
N TRP A 378 -33.75 15.75 1.87
CA TRP A 378 -34.59 14.57 1.85
C TRP A 378 -36.03 14.99 2.07
N VAL A 379 -36.89 14.66 1.11
CA VAL A 379 -38.33 14.81 1.29
C VAL A 379 -38.94 13.45 1.55
N ARG A 380 -39.54 13.32 2.72
CA ARG A 380 -40.39 12.19 3.05
C ARG A 380 -41.84 12.64 3.06
N GLN A 381 -42.52 12.45 1.93
CA GLN A 381 -43.97 12.56 1.85
C GLN A 381 -44.57 11.15 1.96
N GLY A 382 -45.20 10.83 3.10
CA GLY A 382 -45.98 9.59 3.25
C GLY A 382 -46.13 9.09 4.69
N PRO A 383 -47.26 8.42 5.02
CA PRO A 383 -47.43 7.73 6.31
C PRO A 383 -46.47 6.54 6.43
N LEU A 384 -46.06 6.23 7.66
CA LEU A 384 -45.08 5.21 7.98
C LEU A 384 -45.62 3.82 7.63
N VAL A 385 -45.12 3.21 6.56
CA VAL A 385 -45.21 1.75 6.40
C VAL A 385 -44.15 1.13 7.31
N GLY A 386 -44.61 0.43 8.35
CA GLY A 386 -43.80 -0.22 9.37
C GLY A 386 -43.88 0.50 10.72
N THR A 387 -43.99 -0.29 11.79
CA THR A 387 -44.24 0.06 13.21
C THR A 387 -43.38 1.19 13.78
N TRP A 388 -43.64 2.43 13.40
CA TRP A 388 -42.93 3.61 13.87
C TRP A 388 -43.92 4.78 13.89
N GLY A 389 -43.90 5.58 14.96
CA GLY A 389 -44.96 6.51 15.33
C GLY A 389 -45.05 7.79 14.47
N PRO A 390 -46.22 8.46 14.47
CA PRO A 390 -46.56 9.49 13.49
C PRO A 390 -45.92 10.86 13.79
N ARG A 391 -45.60 11.59 12.71
CA ARG A 391 -45.09 12.97 12.62
C ARG A 391 -43.59 13.15 12.82
N LEU A 392 -42.85 13.24 11.71
CA LEU A 392 -41.44 13.65 11.73
C LEU A 392 -41.18 14.73 10.69
N LYS A 393 -40.61 15.85 11.16
CA LYS A 393 -40.22 17.04 10.40
C LYS A 393 -38.81 16.88 9.83
N PHE A 394 -38.64 17.47 8.66
CA PHE A 394 -37.53 17.42 7.71
C PHE A 394 -36.12 17.61 8.31
N GLY A 395 -35.14 16.92 7.72
CA GLY A 395 -33.72 17.19 7.90
C GLY A 395 -33.08 17.49 6.55
N LEU A 396 -32.62 18.72 6.36
CA LEU A 396 -31.85 19.15 5.17
C LEU A 396 -30.46 18.50 5.20
N GLY A 397 -29.99 18.02 4.05
CA GLY A 397 -28.74 17.27 3.90
C GLY A 397 -27.89 17.86 2.78
N CYS A 398 -26.90 18.66 3.19
CA CYS A 398 -25.86 19.31 2.37
C CYS A 398 -26.33 20.42 1.40
N SER A 399 -25.74 21.61 1.55
CA SER A 399 -25.78 22.68 0.54
C SER A 399 -24.78 22.37 -0.57
N LEU A 400 -25.21 22.49 -1.83
CA LEU A 400 -24.32 22.53 -2.98
C LEU A 400 -24.15 24.01 -3.36
N LYS A 401 -23.00 24.58 -3.01
CA LYS A 401 -22.60 25.87 -3.59
C LYS A 401 -22.20 25.61 -5.05
N ALA A 402 -23.03 26.02 -6.00
CA ALA A 402 -22.64 26.01 -7.41
C ALA A 402 -21.49 27.02 -7.62
N PRO A 403 -20.39 26.68 -8.33
CA PRO A 403 -19.45 27.68 -8.78
C PRO A 403 -20.18 28.57 -9.79
N GLY A 404 -20.21 29.88 -9.50
CA GLY A 404 -20.93 30.86 -10.30
C GLY A 404 -20.49 30.82 -11.77
N ARG A 405 -21.46 30.58 -12.65
CA ARG A 405 -21.43 31.10 -14.02
C ARG A 405 -21.53 32.62 -13.90
N GLU A 406 -20.43 33.33 -14.12
CA GLU A 406 -20.50 34.74 -14.46
C GLU A 406 -21.10 34.85 -15.87
N GLU A 407 -22.42 35.09 -15.94
CA GLU A 407 -23.02 35.76 -17.08
C GLU A 407 -22.66 37.24 -16.98
N GLU A 408 -21.75 37.71 -17.83
CA GLU A 408 -21.50 39.13 -18.03
C GLU A 408 -22.74 39.79 -18.65
N ALA A 409 -23.66 40.22 -17.78
CA ALA A 409 -24.69 41.19 -18.14
C ALA A 409 -24.03 42.56 -18.28
N GLY A 410 -23.75 42.95 -19.52
CA GLY A 410 -23.37 44.32 -19.84
C GLY A 410 -24.50 45.28 -19.47
N THR A 411 -24.24 46.27 -18.61
CA THR A 411 -25.00 47.52 -18.64
C THR A 411 -24.17 48.70 -18.12
N ARG A 412 -23.99 49.65 -19.04
CA ARG A 412 -23.79 51.10 -18.86
C ARG A 412 -23.89 51.60 -17.40
N THR A 413 -22.77 52.09 -16.88
CA THR A 413 -22.73 52.98 -15.72
C THR A 413 -23.10 54.41 -16.14
N GLY A 414 -24.26 54.88 -15.68
CA GLY A 414 -24.66 56.29 -15.68
C GLY A 414 -24.04 57.03 -14.49
N ARG A 415 -23.39 58.16 -14.77
CA ARG A 415 -22.73 59.07 -13.82
C ARG A 415 -23.73 59.81 -12.92
N ARG A 416 -23.29 60.15 -11.69
CA ARG A 416 -23.79 61.31 -10.92
C ARG A 416 -23.18 62.61 -11.47
N PRO A 417 -23.89 63.74 -11.45
CA PRO A 417 -23.38 65.00 -12.00
C PRO A 417 -22.65 65.86 -10.96
N GLY A 418 -21.62 66.56 -11.41
CA GLY A 418 -21.05 67.77 -10.80
C GLY A 418 -20.58 68.71 -11.94
N PRO A 419 -20.73 70.04 -11.82
CA PRO A 419 -20.66 70.94 -12.97
C PRO A 419 -19.24 71.46 -13.25
N GLY A 420 -18.92 71.70 -14.52
CA GLY A 420 -17.69 72.37 -14.93
C GLY A 420 -17.48 72.31 -16.45
N GLN A 421 -17.34 73.47 -17.07
CA GLN A 421 -17.42 73.74 -18.51
C GLN A 421 -16.12 73.48 -19.28
N THR A 422 -16.23 73.45 -20.63
CA THR A 422 -15.19 73.62 -21.67
C THR A 422 -14.16 72.48 -21.81
N GLY A 423 -13.67 72.01 -22.96
CA GLY A 423 -13.77 72.33 -24.38
C GLY A 423 -12.64 71.56 -25.12
N ARG A 424 -12.80 71.31 -26.44
CA ARG A 424 -11.78 70.92 -27.46
C ARG A 424 -11.23 69.46 -27.57
N ARG A 425 -11.65 68.83 -28.69
CA ARG A 425 -10.88 68.31 -29.88
C ARG A 425 -9.52 67.56 -29.77
N LEU A 426 -9.42 66.55 -30.66
CA LEU A 426 -8.24 65.84 -31.24
C LEU A 426 -7.58 64.80 -30.33
N GLY A 427 -7.11 63.61 -30.75
CA GLY A 427 -6.98 62.93 -32.04
C GLY A 427 -5.84 61.88 -31.94
N ILE A 428 -6.00 60.73 -32.62
CA ILE A 428 -4.96 59.88 -33.28
C ILE A 428 -3.89 59.13 -32.42
N GLY A 429 -3.63 57.87 -32.82
CA GLY A 429 -2.31 57.18 -32.76
C GLY A 429 -2.29 55.93 -31.87
N GLU A 430 -2.37 54.69 -32.39
CA GLU A 430 -1.35 53.88 -33.12
C GLU A 430 -0.26 53.21 -32.25
N GLY A 431 -0.03 51.91 -32.51
CA GLY A 431 1.16 51.11 -32.17
C GLY A 431 1.06 50.40 -30.81
N GLY A 432 1.31 49.09 -30.65
CA GLY A 432 1.94 48.06 -31.47
C GLY A 432 2.58 47.04 -30.52
N GLY A 433 2.65 45.75 -30.88
CA GLY A 433 3.52 44.79 -30.20
C GLY A 433 2.91 43.41 -29.88
N LEU A 434 3.33 42.41 -30.67
CA LEU A 434 3.14 40.96 -30.51
C LEU A 434 3.72 40.46 -29.16
N VAL A 435 3.40 39.27 -28.62
CA VAL A 435 3.93 37.94 -29.03
C VAL A 435 3.21 36.83 -28.22
N TRP A 436 2.96 35.67 -28.86
CA TRP A 436 2.42 34.44 -28.26
C TRP A 436 3.51 33.44 -27.81
N PHE A 437 3.22 32.71 -26.71
CA PHE A 437 3.64 31.40 -26.12
C PHE A 437 4.74 30.51 -26.79
N PRO A 438 5.40 29.49 -26.12
CA PRO A 438 5.07 28.78 -24.85
C PRO A 438 6.23 28.37 -23.88
N HIS A 439 5.84 27.86 -22.69
CA HIS A 439 6.48 26.88 -21.76
C HIS A 439 7.96 26.99 -21.30
N ALA A 440 8.19 27.00 -19.97
CA ALA A 440 8.97 25.98 -19.23
C ALA A 440 9.38 26.42 -17.80
N LEU A 441 9.33 25.45 -16.87
CA LEU A 441 10.30 25.09 -15.82
C LEU A 441 10.93 26.17 -14.91
N TRP A 442 10.87 25.89 -13.60
CA TRP A 442 11.66 26.55 -12.55
C TRP A 442 12.96 25.76 -12.27
N PRO A 443 14.10 26.40 -11.94
CA PRO A 443 15.21 25.75 -11.23
C PRO A 443 15.38 26.22 -9.77
N LEU A 444 15.89 25.30 -8.95
CA LEU A 444 16.06 25.30 -7.49
C LEU A 444 16.98 26.39 -6.89
N GLY A 445 16.67 26.81 -5.65
CA GLY A 445 17.65 26.98 -4.57
C GLY A 445 17.74 28.35 -3.86
N GLY A 446 17.38 28.40 -2.56
CA GLY A 446 17.77 29.48 -1.63
C GLY A 446 16.80 29.71 -0.45
N CYS A 447 17.26 29.51 0.78
CA CYS A 447 16.52 29.51 2.05
C CYS A 447 15.85 30.84 2.47
N ALA A 448 14.64 30.78 3.03
CA ALA A 448 14.29 31.25 4.39
C ALA A 448 12.75 31.32 4.62
N GLY A 449 12.30 30.83 5.79
CA GLY A 449 11.15 31.41 6.51
C GLY A 449 9.74 30.90 6.21
N ALA A 450 9.27 29.98 7.08
CA ALA A 450 7.93 29.92 7.69
C ALA A 450 6.66 30.15 6.85
N GLY A 451 5.72 29.20 6.94
CA GLY A 451 4.29 29.51 6.75
C GLY A 451 3.51 28.45 5.98
N SER A 452 2.97 27.51 6.73
CA SER A 452 1.92 26.57 6.36
C SER A 452 0.73 27.23 5.63
N VAL A 453 0.40 26.81 4.40
CA VAL A 453 -0.99 26.75 3.90
C VAL A 453 -1.11 25.59 2.90
N GLU A 454 -2.19 24.84 3.09
CA GLU A 454 -2.64 23.65 2.39
C GLU A 454 -3.31 24.05 1.05
N GLU A 455 -2.71 23.69 -0.09
CA GLU A 455 -3.36 23.80 -1.41
C GLU A 455 -3.92 22.44 -1.83
N THR A 456 -5.22 22.42 -2.10
CA THR A 456 -5.91 21.35 -2.83
C THR A 456 -5.59 21.46 -4.33
N PRO A 457 -5.58 20.33 -5.06
CA PRO A 457 -6.13 20.39 -6.41
C PRO A 457 -7.17 19.29 -6.70
N ALA A 458 -8.26 19.78 -7.30
CA ALA A 458 -9.08 19.25 -8.37
C ALA A 458 -9.10 17.74 -8.68
N CYS A 459 -10.34 17.25 -8.87
CA CYS A 459 -10.69 15.99 -9.52
C CYS A 459 -9.98 15.75 -10.87
N PRO A 460 -9.79 14.47 -11.22
CA PRO A 460 -10.19 14.04 -12.55
C PRO A 460 -11.05 12.76 -12.54
N VAL A 461 -12.14 12.84 -13.28
CA VAL A 461 -12.62 11.92 -14.32
C VAL A 461 -12.20 10.43 -14.24
N SER A 462 -13.24 9.59 -14.26
CA SER A 462 -13.32 8.20 -14.75
C SER A 462 -12.69 7.07 -13.92
N ALA A 463 -13.58 6.14 -13.52
CA ALA A 463 -13.27 4.84 -12.97
C ALA A 463 -12.58 3.96 -14.01
N GLN A 464 -11.30 3.62 -13.80
CA GLN A 464 -10.60 2.42 -14.32
C GLN A 464 -9.09 2.34 -13.96
N SER A 465 -8.60 3.07 -12.95
CA SER A 465 -7.14 3.23 -12.76
C SER A 465 -6.44 2.20 -11.86
N LEU A 466 -7.12 1.51 -10.93
CA LEU A 466 -6.40 0.63 -9.98
C LEU A 466 -5.97 -0.72 -10.59
N VAL A 467 -6.70 -1.22 -11.59
CA VAL A 467 -6.40 -2.51 -12.24
C VAL A 467 -5.31 -2.38 -13.31
N ARG A 468 -4.94 -1.17 -13.74
CA ARG A 468 -3.98 -0.95 -14.84
C ARG A 468 -2.60 -0.40 -14.45
N SER A 469 -2.39 0.02 -13.20
CA SER A 469 -1.14 0.71 -12.83
C SER A 469 -0.07 -0.15 -12.14
N ILE A 470 -0.23 -1.48 -12.07
CA ILE A 470 0.77 -2.38 -11.45
C ILE A 470 1.07 -3.55 -12.38
N CYS A 471 1.80 -3.26 -13.45
CA CYS A 471 2.60 -4.26 -14.17
C CYS A 471 3.68 -3.54 -15.01
N PRO A 472 4.91 -3.42 -14.50
CA PRO A 472 6.08 -3.37 -15.35
C PRO A 472 6.99 -4.56 -15.02
N LEU A 473 7.09 -5.50 -15.96
CA LEU A 473 8.35 -6.03 -16.53
C LEU A 473 8.22 -7.46 -17.06
N HIS A 474 8.68 -7.58 -18.32
CA HIS A 474 9.24 -8.73 -19.02
C HIS A 474 8.38 -9.98 -19.29
N CYS A 475 7.86 -10.05 -20.52
CA CYS A 475 7.98 -11.24 -21.37
C CYS A 475 7.99 -10.79 -22.85
N ASN A 476 9.18 -10.82 -23.46
CA ASN A 476 9.32 -10.84 -24.92
C ASN A 476 8.87 -12.23 -25.40
N PHE A 477 7.78 -12.32 -26.15
CA PHE A 477 7.49 -13.47 -27.00
C PHE A 477 6.85 -12.98 -28.32
N SER A 478 7.44 -13.46 -29.40
CA SER A 478 7.19 -13.12 -30.82
C SER A 478 5.74 -13.45 -31.26
N PRO A 479 5.17 -12.73 -32.24
CA PRO A 479 3.82 -12.99 -32.72
C PRO A 479 3.82 -14.07 -33.80
N GLY A 480 2.99 -15.11 -33.63
CA GLY A 480 2.75 -16.12 -34.64
C GLY A 480 1.45 -16.88 -34.38
N HIS A 481 0.53 -16.77 -35.33
CA HIS A 481 -0.69 -17.58 -35.50
C HIS A 481 -1.81 -17.46 -34.45
N LEU A 482 -2.88 -16.74 -34.80
CA LEU A 482 -4.24 -17.28 -35.03
C LEU A 482 -5.25 -16.14 -35.28
N CYS A 483 -5.57 -15.94 -36.56
CA CYS A 483 -6.76 -15.22 -37.02
C CYS A 483 -7.95 -16.18 -37.17
N ARG A 484 -9.16 -15.62 -37.04
CA ARG A 484 -10.52 -16.20 -37.27
C ARG A 484 -11.08 -16.91 -36.03
N ALA A 485 -12.32 -16.69 -35.57
CA ALA A 485 -13.48 -16.02 -36.15
C ALA A 485 -14.46 -15.62 -35.04
N TRP A 486 -15.06 -14.42 -35.10
CA TRP A 486 -16.27 -14.05 -34.35
C TRP A 486 -17.22 -13.29 -35.28
N ALA A 487 -18.19 -14.02 -35.83
CA ALA A 487 -19.47 -13.59 -36.39
C ALA A 487 -20.26 -14.89 -36.49
N GLY A 488 -21.49 -15.08 -36.02
CA GLY A 488 -22.52 -14.27 -35.40
C GLY A 488 -23.79 -15.12 -35.49
N VAL A 489 -24.74 -14.87 -34.58
CA VAL A 489 -26.18 -15.20 -34.72
C VAL A 489 -26.60 -16.67 -34.57
N GLY A 490 -27.26 -16.96 -33.43
CA GLY A 490 -28.69 -17.33 -33.42
C GLY A 490 -29.11 -18.79 -33.61
N ALA A 491 -30.16 -19.12 -32.85
CA ALA A 491 -31.17 -20.16 -33.09
C ALA A 491 -30.86 -21.63 -32.71
N SER A 492 -31.41 -22.01 -31.55
CA SER A 492 -32.37 -23.11 -31.34
C SER A 492 -32.19 -24.49 -32.00
N SER A 493 -32.46 -25.48 -31.15
CA SER A 493 -33.13 -26.77 -31.38
C SER A 493 -32.30 -28.00 -31.77
N LEU A 494 -32.39 -28.96 -30.83
CA LEU A 494 -32.72 -30.39 -31.02
C LEU A 494 -31.79 -31.32 -31.82
N SER A 495 -31.54 -32.43 -31.13
CA SER A 495 -31.46 -33.82 -31.60
C SER A 495 -30.11 -34.41 -32.04
N CYS A 496 -29.71 -35.39 -31.20
CA CYS A 496 -29.39 -36.76 -31.56
C CYS A 496 -28.07 -37.14 -32.28
N LEU A 497 -27.35 -38.01 -31.56
CA LEU A 497 -26.69 -39.25 -32.00
C LEU A 497 -25.41 -39.18 -32.85
N GLY A 498 -24.39 -39.89 -32.36
CA GLY A 498 -23.34 -40.46 -33.21
C GLY A 498 -21.93 -40.32 -32.65
N SER A 499 -21.54 -41.23 -31.74
CA SER A 499 -20.15 -41.61 -31.44
C SER A 499 -19.46 -42.20 -32.70
N PRO A 500 -18.14 -42.47 -32.73
CA PRO A 500 -17.18 -42.70 -31.64
C PRO A 500 -16.22 -41.54 -31.32
#